data_AF-A0A383C4F7-F1
#
_entry.id   AF-A0A383C4F7-F1
#
_cell.length_a   1.000
_cell.length_b   1.000
_cell.length_c   1.000
_cell.angle_alpha   90.00
_cell.angle_beta   90.00
_cell.angle_gamma   90.00
#
_symmetry.space_group_name_H-M   'P 1'
#
loop_
_entity.id
_entity.type
_entity.pdbx_description
1 polymer ?
#
loop_
_entity_poly.entity_id
_entity_poly.type
_entity_poly.pdbx_seq_one_letter_code
_entity_poly.pdbx_strand_id
1 'polypeptide(L)' 'MDFGMQFFPCVGPKLKPADQYFDECLSLAGMADENGYSHIRIVEHYFHAYGGYSPNP' A
#
# COMPACT_ATOMS: atom_id res chain seq x y z
N MET A 1 12.80 12.73 14.51
CA MET A 1 12.05 12.88 13.25
C MET A 1 11.43 11.53 12.99
N ASP A 2 10.12 11.51 12.75
CA ASP A 2 9.38 10.26 12.59
C ASP A 2 9.29 9.93 11.10
N PHE A 3 9.68 8.71 10.75
CA PHE A 3 9.66 8.21 9.38
C PHE A 3 8.63 7.10 9.26
N GLY A 4 7.84 7.13 8.19
CA GLY A 4 6.78 6.15 7.92
C GLY A 4 6.75 5.76 6.45
N MET A 5 5.89 4.81 6.12
CA MET A 5 5.72 4.30 4.75
C MET A 5 4.31 4.60 4.24
N GLN A 6 4.22 5.04 2.98
CA GLN A 6 2.95 5.32 2.31
C GLN A 6 2.72 4.30 1.20
N PHE A 7 1.60 3.60 1.26
CA PHE A 7 1.07 2.84 0.14
C PHE A 7 0.14 3.73 -0.69
N PHE A 8 0.46 3.85 -1.97
CA PHE A 8 -0.37 4.50 -2.97
C PHE A 8 -0.45 3.58 -4.18
N PRO A 9 -1.54 2.80 -4.36
CA PRO A 9 -1.66 1.90 -5.50
C PRO A 9 -1.88 2.69 -6.78
N CYS A 10 -0.81 2.96 -7.53
CA CYS A 10 -0.85 3.51 -8.89
C CYS A 10 -0.69 2.40 -9.94
N VAL A 11 -1.45 1.32 -9.80
CA VAL A 11 -1.32 0.11 -10.62
C VAL A 11 -2.68 -0.50 -10.90
N GLY A 12 -2.81 -1.19 -12.03
CA GLY A 12 -4.02 -1.92 -12.42
C GLY A 12 -3.75 -3.41 -12.67
N PRO A 13 -4.82 -4.21 -12.85
CA PRO A 13 -4.74 -5.68 -12.80
C PRO A 13 -3.95 -6.30 -13.96
N LYS A 14 -3.77 -5.55 -15.06
CA LYS A 14 -2.93 -5.97 -16.19
C LYS A 14 -1.42 -5.97 -15.87
N LEU A 15 -1.01 -5.22 -14.85
CA LEU A 15 0.40 -5.09 -14.43
C LEU A 15 0.66 -5.84 -13.14
N LYS A 16 -0.23 -5.72 -12.16
CA LYS A 16 -0.15 -6.43 -10.88
C LYS A 16 -1.55 -6.72 -10.37
N PRO A 17 -1.94 -7.99 -10.19
CA PRO A 17 -3.25 -8.31 -9.62
C PRO A 17 -3.30 -7.83 -8.15
N ALA A 18 -4.51 -7.57 -7.65
CA ALA A 18 -4.68 -6.90 -6.36
C ALA A 18 -4.18 -7.75 -5.17
N ASP A 19 -4.36 -9.07 -5.25
CA ASP A 19 -3.84 -10.03 -4.28
C ASP A 19 -2.32 -9.93 -4.13
N GLN A 20 -1.58 -9.93 -5.24
CA GLN A 20 -0.13 -9.74 -5.22
C GLN A 20 0.26 -8.37 -4.66
N TYR A 21 -0.44 -7.30 -5.04
CA TYR A 21 -0.16 -5.95 -4.52
C TYR A 21 -0.29 -5.91 -2.99
N PHE A 22 -1.38 -6.46 -2.44
CA PHE A 22 -1.62 -6.44 -1.01
C PHE A 22 -0.73 -7.40 -0.23
N ASP A 23 -0.38 -8.56 -0.78
CA ASP A 23 0.60 -9.47 -0.16
C ASP A 23 1.97 -8.79 0.00
N GLU A 24 2.45 -8.10 -1.05
CA GLU A 24 3.68 -7.32 -0.98
C GLU A 24 3.58 -6.15 0.02
N CYS A 25 2.45 -5.43 0.06
CA CYS A 25 2.24 -4.36 1.04
C CYS A 25 2.26 -4.86 2.48
N LEU A 26 1.62 -6.00 2.76
CA LEU A 26 1.62 -6.60 4.10
C LEU A 26 3.02 -7.09 4.50
N SER A 27 3.77 -7.68 3.57
CA SER A 27 5.17 -8.04 3.81
C SER A 27 6.03 -6.80 4.12
N LEU A 28 5.84 -5.71 3.38
CA LEU A 28 6.55 -4.45 3.63
C LEU A 28 6.16 -3.81 4.97
N ALA A 29 4.89 -3.92 5.37
CA ALA A 29 4.43 -3.45 6.68
C ALA A 29 5.13 -4.24 7.81
N GLY A 30 5.25 -5.57 7.69
CA GLY A 30 6.02 -6.37 8.65
C GLY A 30 7.50 -5.97 8.72
N MET A 31 8.13 -5.72 7.57
CA MET A 31 9.51 -5.19 7.54
C MET A 31 9.60 -3.79 8.17
N ALA A 32 8.57 -2.95 7.99
CA ALA A 32 8.52 -1.62 8.57
C ALA A 32 8.48 -1.69 10.11
N ASP A 33 7.72 -2.62 10.67
CA ASP A 33 7.72 -2.90 12.11
C ASP A 33 9.11 -3.34 12.61
N GLU A 34 9.77 -4.26 11.90
CA GLU A 34 11.12 -4.74 12.25
C GLU A 34 12.19 -3.65 12.17
N ASN A 35 12.03 -2.69 11.25
CA ASN A 35 13.01 -1.63 10.99
C ASN A 35 12.69 -0.31 11.73
N GLY A 36 11.69 -0.29 12.62
CA GLY A 36 11.39 0.86 13.47
C GLY A 36 10.72 2.03 12.76
N TYR A 37 9.96 1.77 11.70
CA TYR A 37 9.11 2.80 11.09
C TYR A 37 7.97 3.15 12.06
N SER A 38 7.63 4.44 12.11
CA SER A 38 6.67 4.97 13.08
C SER A 38 5.20 4.77 12.69
N HIS A 39 4.91 4.64 11.38
CA HIS A 39 3.54 4.51 10.88
C HIS A 39 3.49 3.98 9.45
N ILE A 40 2.34 3.37 9.12
CA ILE A 40 1.92 3.03 7.76
C ILE A 40 0.71 3.91 7.41
N ARG A 41 0.64 4.36 6.16
CA ARG A 41 -0.53 5.05 5.60
C ARG A 41 -0.90 4.45 4.26
N ILE A 42 -2.19 4.47 3.94
CA ILE A 42 -2.74 4.15 2.63
C ILE A 42 -3.80 5.20 2.27
N VAL A 43 -4.09 5.36 0.97
CA VAL A 43 -5.03 6.38 0.46
C VAL A 43 -6.44 5.81 0.26
N GLU A 44 -7.45 6.67 0.17
CA GLU A 44 -8.81 6.28 -0.25
C GLU A 44 -9.09 6.80 -1.67
N HIS A 45 -9.33 5.90 -2.63
CA HIS A 45 -9.66 6.23 -4.02
C HIS A 45 -10.56 5.16 -4.65
N TYR A 46 -11.31 5.56 -5.68
CA TYR A 46 -12.30 4.70 -6.34
C TYR A 46 -12.10 4.65 -7.85
N PHE A 47 -12.45 3.51 -8.46
CA PHE A 47 -12.66 3.28 -9.91
C PHE A 47 -11.45 3.42 -10.86
N HIS A 48 -10.36 4.05 -10.44
CA HIS A 48 -9.19 4.31 -11.30
C HIS A 48 -7.94 3.59 -10.80
N ALA A 49 -7.03 3.23 -11.72
CA ALA A 49 -5.72 2.68 -11.35
C ALA A 49 -4.89 3.63 -10.48
N TYR A 50 -5.23 4.92 -10.45
CA TYR A 50 -4.70 5.88 -9.49
C TYR A 50 -5.46 5.75 -8.16
N GLY A 51 -4.89 4.96 -7.26
CA GLY A 51 -5.37 4.73 -5.90
C GLY A 51 -6.48 3.68 -5.76
N GLY A 52 -7.12 3.25 -6.85
CA GLY A 52 -8.39 2.50 -6.79
C GLY A 52 -8.32 1.05 -6.30
N TYR A 53 -7.14 0.54 -5.91
CA TYR A 53 -7.08 -0.69 -5.12
C TYR A 53 -7.45 -0.47 -3.66
N SER A 54 -7.49 0.78 -3.18
CA SER A 54 -7.78 1.12 -1.79
C SER A 54 -9.06 1.98 -1.69
N PRO A 55 -10.25 1.37 -1.85
CA PRO A 55 -11.53 2.05 -1.63
C PRO A 55 -11.92 2.15 -0.15
N ASN A 56 -11.22 1.44 0.75
CA ASN A 56 -11.48 1.43 2.19
C ASN A 56 -10.14 1.25 2.93
N PRO A 57 -9.46 2.37 3.28
CA PRO A 57 -8.13 2.36 3.87
C PRO A 57 -8.10 1.89 5.33
#